data_AF-A0A354HG97-F1
#
_entry.id   AF-A0A354HG97-F1
#
_cell.length_a   1.000
_cell.length_b   1.000
_cell.length_c   1.000
_cell.angle_alpha   90.00
_cell.angle_beta   90.00
_cell.angle_gamma   90.00
#
_symmetry.space_group_name_H-M   'P 1'
#
loop_
_entity.id
_entity.type
_entity.pdbx_description
1 polymer ?
#
loop_
_entity_poly.entity_id
_entity_poly.type
_entity_poly.pdbx_seq_one_letter_code
_entity_poly.pdbx_strand_id
1 'polypeptide(L)' 'MQFIIVTGVSGSGKSSAMNVLEDIGYFCIDNMPPQLIPKFAELCGDNSA' A
#
# COMPACT_ATOMS: atom_id res chain seq x y z
N MET A 1 -4.53 10.16 7.13
CA MET A 1 -4.21 9.25 6.00
C MET A 1 -4.32 7.82 6.49
N GLN A 2 -4.92 6.92 5.71
CA GLN A 2 -5.08 5.51 6.08
C GLN A 2 -4.06 4.66 5.31
N PHE A 3 -3.33 3.79 6.02
CA PHE A 3 -2.38 2.84 5.44
C PHE A 3 -2.89 1.42 5.60
N ILE A 4 -2.94 0.67 4.50
CA ILE A 4 -3.40 -0.72 4.47
C ILE A 4 -2.22 -1.61 4.06
N ILE A 5 -1.95 -2.64 4.86
CA ILE A 5 -0.96 -3.68 4.53
C ILE A 5 -1.72 -4.92 4.09
N VAL A 6 -1.59 -5.28 2.81
CA VAL A 6 -2.14 -6.52 2.24
C VAL A 6 -1.08 -7.61 2.36
N THR A 7 -1.39 -8.70 3.06
CA THR A 7 -0.50 -9.85 3.25
C THR A 7 -1.25 -11.17 3.08
N GLY A 8 -0.51 -12.27 2.92
CA GLY A 8 -1.06 -13.60 2.74
C GLY A 8 -0.14 -14.52 1.95
N VAL A 9 -0.40 -15.82 2.02
CA VAL A 9 0.36 -16.85 1.29
C VAL A 9 0.20 -16.71 -0.23
N SER A 10 1.08 -17.36 -1.01
CA SER A 10 0.92 -17.38 -2.47
C SER A 10 -0.45 -17.98 -2.86
N GLY A 11 -1.15 -17.35 -3.79
CA GLY A 11 -2.51 -17.76 -4.18
C GLY A 11 -3.65 -17.28 -3.26
N SER A 12 -3.37 -16.57 -2.16
CA SER A 12 -4.42 -16.08 -1.23
C SER A 12 -5.26 -14.89 -1.74
N GLY A 13 -5.10 -14.49 -3.00
CA GLY A 13 -5.86 -13.38 -3.59
C GLY A 13 -5.34 -11.96 -3.30
N LYS A 14 -4.06 -11.80 -2.89
CA LYS A 14 -3.47 -10.46 -2.62
C LYS A 14 -3.65 -9.49 -3.80
N SER A 15 -3.38 -9.95 -5.02
CA SER A 15 -3.53 -9.13 -6.23
C SER A 15 -4.98 -8.72 -6.47
N SER A 16 -5.95 -9.61 -6.20
CA SER A 16 -7.37 -9.28 -6.31
C SER A 16 -7.81 -8.25 -5.27
N ALA A 17 -7.32 -8.37 -4.03
CA ALA A 17 -7.57 -7.36 -3.00
C ALA A 17 -6.98 -5.99 -3.39
N MET A 18 -5.78 -5.99 -3.96
CA MET A 18 -5.13 -4.79 -4.45
C MET A 18 -5.93 -4.09 -5.56
N ASN A 19 -6.43 -4.84 -6.54
CA ASN A 19 -7.29 -4.28 -7.60
C ASN A 19 -8.54 -3.61 -7.04
N VAL A 20 -9.21 -4.25 -6.07
CA VAL A 20 -10.40 -3.66 -5.43
C VAL A 20 -10.04 -2.41 -4.63
N LEU A 21 -8.88 -2.39 -3.96
CA LEU A 21 -8.40 -1.21 -3.25
C LEU A 21 -8.12 -0.04 -4.21
N GLU A 22 -7.52 -0.32 -5.37
CA GLU A 22 -7.33 0.69 -6.42
C GLU A 22 -8.67 1.22 -6.96
N ASP A 23 -9.64 0.35 -7.22
CA ASP A 23 -10.97 0.73 -7.69
C ASP A 23 -11.71 1.66 -6.72
N ILE A 24 -11.49 1.52 -5.41
CA ILE A 24 -12.09 2.40 -4.38
C ILE A 24 -11.21 3.61 -4.03
N GLY A 25 -10.12 3.84 -4.78
CA GLY A 25 -9.31 5.06 -4.71
C GLY A 25 -8.05 4.99 -3.84
N TYR A 26 -7.58 3.80 -3.46
CA TYR A 26 -6.27 3.65 -2.80
C TYR A 26 -5.14 3.63 -3.82
N PHE A 27 -4.01 4.21 -3.43
CA PHE A 27 -2.75 4.00 -4.14
C PHE A 27 -2.08 2.73 -3.61
N CYS A 28 -2.00 1.69 -4.45
CA CYS A 28 -1.41 0.42 -4.08
C CYS A 28 0.03 0.29 -4.61
N ILE A 29 0.91 -0.30 -3.79
CA ILE A 29 2.29 -0.61 -4.16
C ILE A 29 2.52 -2.08 -3.85
N ASP A 30 2.82 -2.88 -4.87
CA ASP A 30 3.23 -4.27 -4.69
C ASP A 30 4.74 -4.38 -4.46
N ASN A 31 5.15 -5.42 -3.71
CA ASN A 31 6.54 -5.80 -3.49
C ASN A 31 7.45 -4.67 -2.95
N MET A 32 6.91 -3.76 -2.14
CA MET A 32 7.70 -2.72 -1.47
C MET A 32 8.61 -3.34 -0.38
N PRO A 33 9.93 -3.08 -0.41
CA PRO A 33 10.82 -3.45 0.68
C PRO A 33 10.33 -2.85 2.01
N PRO A 34 10.18 -3.64 3.10
CA PRO A 34 9.64 -3.14 4.37
C PRO A 34 10.39 -1.96 4.97
N GLN A 35 11.69 -1.86 4.69
CA GLN A 35 12.56 -0.78 5.14
C GLN A 35 12.20 0.59 4.55
N LEU A 36 11.51 0.62 3.40
CA LEU A 36 11.10 1.85 2.73
C LEU A 36 9.72 2.36 3.18
N ILE A 37 8.92 1.51 3.84
CA ILE A 37 7.56 1.85 4.29
C ILE A 37 7.54 3.08 5.20
N PRO A 38 8.42 3.21 6.23
CA PRO A 38 8.42 4.40 7.08
C PRO A 38 8.70 5.68 6.29
N LYS A 39 9.66 5.63 5.36
CA LYS A 39 10.03 6.80 4.57
C LYS A 39 8.92 7.21 3.60
N PHE A 40 8.23 6.24 3.01
CA PHE A 40 7.08 6.49 2.17
C PHE A 40 5.92 7.12 2.99
N ALA A 41 5.69 6.63 4.20
CA ALA A 41 4.67 7.19 5.09
C ALA A 41 4.94 8.64 5.49
N GLU A 42 6.20 9.00 5.76
CA GLU A 42 6.63 10.39 5.98
C GLU A 42 6.31 11.26 4.75
N LEU A 43 6.74 10.85 3.55
CA LEU A 43 6.54 11.61 2.32
C LEU A 43 5.07 11.85 1.99
N CYS A 44 4.19 10.89 2.30
CA CYS A 44 2.76 11.06 2.10
C CYS A 44 2.09 11.90 3.20
N GLY A 45 2.70 12.01 4.38
CA GLY A 45 2.22 12.82 5.51
C GLY A 45 2.68 14.27 5.45
N ASP A 46 3.82 14.52 4.82
CA ASP A 46 4.38 15.84 4.59
C ASP A 46 3.63 16.56 3.45
N ASN A 47 2.49 17.18 3.79
CA ASN A 47 1.81 18.17 2.94
C ASN A 47 2.53 19.54 2.93
N SER A 48 3.86 19.54 2.97
CA SER A 48 4.65 20.77 2.91
C SER A 48 4.76 21.22 1.45
N ALA A 49 3.75 21.97 1.00
CA ALA A 49 3.90 22.95 -0.07
C ALA A 49 4.72 24.15 0.42
#